data_AF-A0A972DQD2-F1
#
_entry.id   AF-A0A972DQD2-F1
#
_cell.length_a   1.000
_cell.length_b   1.000
_cell.length_c   1.000
_cell.angle_alpha   90.00
_cell.angle_beta   90.00
_cell.angle_gamma   90.00
#
_symmetry.space_group_name_H-M   'P 1'
#
loop_
_entity.id
_entity.type
_entity.pdbx_description
1 polymer ?
#
loop_
_entity_poly.entity_id
_entity_poly.type
_entity_poly.pdbx_seq_one_letter_code
_entity_poly.pdbx_strand_id
1 'polypeptide(L)'
;MKLASRCKGSFSSDVRSRGEACFLAGRVALLRVDESGIEAKVAGSGRISYHVSIELEGPNRSSAAGSCTCPFYQAGSLCKHLWAVIRAFDEHPPQLAAQRPSPAASADDRQEGLLS
;
A
#
# COMPACT_ATOMS: atom_id res chain seq x y z
N MET A 1 7.05 17.46 2.35
CA MET A 1 6.25 17.17 3.57
C MET A 1 5.79 15.72 3.50
N LYS A 2 5.87 14.99 4.61
CA LYS A 2 5.43 13.58 4.72
C LYS A 2 3.90 13.45 4.66
N LEU A 3 3.38 12.43 3.97
CA LEU A 3 1.96 12.13 3.84
C LEU A 3 1.33 11.80 5.19
N ALA A 4 2.03 11.11 6.08
CA ALA A 4 1.56 10.82 7.44
C ALA A 4 1.25 12.10 8.23
N SER A 5 2.06 13.15 8.07
CA SER A 5 1.82 14.43 8.76
C SER A 5 0.53 15.09 8.30
N ARG A 6 0.21 14.98 7.00
CA ARG A 6 -1.00 15.56 6.39
C ARG A 6 -2.27 14.78 6.78
N CYS A 7 -2.17 13.46 6.81
CA CYS A 7 -3.31 12.59 7.09
C CYS A 7 -3.55 12.35 8.57
N LYS A 8 -2.61 12.68 9.47
CA LYS A 8 -2.66 12.36 10.91
C LYS A 8 -4.00 12.72 11.57
N GLY A 9 -4.61 13.85 11.22
CA GLY A 9 -5.87 14.33 11.80
C GLY A 9 -7.09 13.46 11.48
N SER A 10 -7.05 12.72 10.36
CA SER A 10 -8.16 11.87 9.92
C SER A 10 -8.16 10.49 10.60
N PHE A 11 -7.06 10.11 11.25
CA PHE A 11 -6.91 8.78 11.87
C PHE A 11 -6.85 8.90 13.40
N SER A 12 -7.62 8.05 14.10
CA SER A 12 -7.53 7.95 15.55
C SER A 12 -6.14 7.45 16.00
N SER A 13 -5.76 7.76 17.25
CA SER A 13 -4.47 7.32 17.83
C SER A 13 -4.30 5.81 17.78
N ASP A 14 -5.34 5.04 18.08
CA ASP A 14 -5.30 3.58 18.08
C ASP A 14 -5.09 3.02 16.68
N VAL A 15 -5.76 3.59 15.67
CA VAL A 15 -5.57 3.19 14.28
C VAL A 15 -4.16 3.47 13.82
N ARG A 16 -3.61 4.65 14.17
CA ARG A 16 -2.22 5.02 13.85
C ARG A 16 -1.22 4.09 14.52
N SER A 17 -1.39 3.79 15.81
CA SER A 17 -0.52 2.88 16.56
C SER A 17 -0.51 1.46 15.95
N ARG A 18 -1.69 0.92 15.64
CA ARG A 18 -1.81 -0.40 15.00
C ARG A 18 -1.27 -0.41 13.58
N GLY A 19 -1.43 0.67 12.83
CA GLY A 19 -0.88 0.83 11.50
C GLY A 19 0.65 0.91 11.53
N GLU A 20 1.22 1.61 12.51
CA GLU A 20 2.66 1.65 12.75
C GLU A 20 3.22 0.26 13.01
N ALA A 21 2.58 -0.50 13.90
CA ALA A 21 2.97 -1.89 14.17
C ALA A 21 2.89 -2.77 12.91
N CYS A 22 1.89 -2.58 12.05
CA CYS A 22 1.79 -3.28 10.77
C CYS A 22 2.96 -2.92 9.83
N PHE A 23 3.32 -1.65 9.73
CA PHE A 23 4.45 -1.17 8.92
C PHE A 23 5.78 -1.72 9.44
N LEU A 24 6.06 -1.57 10.74
CA LEU A 24 7.30 -2.04 11.37
C LEU A 24 7.45 -3.57 11.29
N ALA A 25 6.34 -4.31 11.23
CA ALA A 25 6.36 -5.76 11.02
C ALA A 25 6.59 -6.17 9.55
N GLY A 26 6.87 -5.24 8.64
CA GLY A 26 7.15 -5.54 7.23
C GLY A 26 5.95 -6.07 6.44
N ARG A 27 4.72 -5.77 6.88
CA ARG A 27 3.50 -6.35 6.29
C ARG A 27 2.99 -5.62 5.05
N VAL A 28 3.70 -4.59 4.60
CA VAL A 28 3.28 -3.74 3.48
C VAL A 28 4.15 -4.03 2.27
N ALA A 29 3.52 -4.39 1.16
CA ALA A 29 4.14 -4.51 -0.15
C ALA A 29 3.59 -3.40 -1.06
N LEU A 30 4.42 -2.41 -1.38
CA LEU A 30 4.10 -1.37 -2.36
C LEU A 30 4.16 -2.00 -3.76
N LEU A 31 3.08 -1.88 -4.52
CA LEU A 31 2.95 -2.46 -5.87
C LEU A 31 3.21 -1.41 -6.95
N ARG A 32 2.67 -0.20 -6.77
CA ARG A 32 2.85 0.93 -7.68
C ARG A 32 2.92 2.20 -6.85
N VAL A 33 3.86 3.07 -7.18
CA VAL A 33 3.96 4.40 -6.59
C VAL A 33 4.34 5.36 -7.70
N ASP A 34 3.45 6.29 -8.02
CA ASP A 34 3.62 7.24 -9.11
C ASP A 34 2.99 8.60 -8.75
N GLU A 35 2.87 9.49 -9.73
CA GLU A 35 2.32 10.83 -9.51
C GLU A 35 0.82 10.82 -9.16
N SER A 36 0.08 9.81 -9.61
CA SER A 36 -1.35 9.65 -9.38
C SER A 36 -1.67 9.05 -8.02
N GLY A 37 -0.76 8.25 -7.45
CA GLY A 37 -1.01 7.62 -6.17
C GLY A 37 -0.14 6.43 -5.82
N ILE A 38 -0.67 5.64 -4.90
CA ILE A 38 -0.03 4.47 -4.28
C ILE A 38 -0.98 3.29 -4.39
N GLU A 39 -0.47 2.16 -4.88
CA GLU A 39 -1.12 0.86 -4.80
C GLU A 39 -0.29 -0.07 -3.93
N ALA A 40 -0.94 -0.81 -3.04
CA ALA A 40 -0.27 -1.71 -2.12
C ALA A 40 -1.08 -2.96 -1.79
N LYS A 41 -0.38 -3.97 -1.28
CA LYS A 41 -0.96 -5.10 -0.56
C LYS A 41 -0.46 -5.09 0.88
N VAL A 42 -1.37 -5.31 1.82
CA VAL A 42 -1.06 -5.35 3.25
C VAL A 42 -1.51 -6.69 3.83
N ALA A 43 -0.58 -7.41 4.45
CA ALA A 43 -0.90 -8.67 5.12
C ALA A 43 -1.74 -8.39 6.39
N GLY A 44 -2.93 -9.00 6.44
CA GLY A 44 -3.84 -8.93 7.57
C GLY A 44 -3.42 -9.81 8.75
N SER A 45 -4.24 -9.86 9.78
CA SER A 45 -4.14 -10.89 10.82
C SER A 45 -4.71 -12.20 10.25
N GLY A 46 -3.85 -13.05 9.68
CA GLY A 46 -4.20 -14.32 9.06
C GLY A 46 -3.53 -14.52 7.70
N ARG A 47 -4.08 -15.42 6.87
CA ARG A 47 -3.58 -15.68 5.50
C ARG A 47 -4.15 -14.73 4.43
N ILE A 48 -4.90 -13.71 4.84
CA ILE A 48 -5.59 -12.79 3.93
C ILE A 48 -4.77 -11.51 3.77
N SER A 49 -4.55 -11.11 2.52
CA SER A 49 -3.97 -9.80 2.20
C SER A 49 -5.07 -8.85 1.72
N TYR A 50 -4.97 -7.58 2.10
CA TYR A 50 -5.88 -6.54 1.69
C TYR A 50 -5.22 -5.62 0.66
N HIS A 51 -5.99 -5.20 -0.33
CA HIS A 51 -5.55 -4.21 -1.29
C HIS A 51 -5.84 -2.81 -0.75
N VAL A 52 -4.90 -1.90 -0.96
CA VAL A 52 -4.98 -0.52 -0.53
C VAL A 52 -4.60 0.34 -1.71
N SER A 53 -5.47 1.30 -2.05
CA SER A 53 -5.18 2.36 -3.01
C SER A 53 -5.22 3.71 -2.30
N ILE A 54 -4.30 4.60 -2.64
CA ILE A 54 -4.31 5.99 -2.19
C ILE A 54 -4.11 6.86 -3.41
N GLU A 55 -5.13 7.59 -3.79
CA GLU A 55 -5.09 8.57 -4.87
C GLU A 55 -4.61 9.91 -4.30
N LEU A 56 -3.65 10.53 -4.99
CA LEU A 56 -3.08 11.82 -4.62
C LEU A 56 -3.64 12.88 -5.56
N GLU A 57 -4.44 13.79 -5.02
CA GLU A 57 -5.23 14.74 -5.81
C GLU A 57 -4.86 16.19 -5.51
N GLY A 58 -5.28 17.09 -6.41
CA GLY A 58 -5.14 18.53 -6.26
C GLY A 58 -3.73 19.07 -6.56
N PRO A 59 -3.58 20.40 -6.58
CA PRO A 59 -2.30 21.04 -6.87
C PRO A 59 -1.26 20.62 -5.82
N ASN A 60 -0.07 20.23 -6.30
CA ASN A 60 1.01 19.70 -5.46
C ASN A 60 0.59 18.47 -4.61
N ARG A 61 -0.40 17.70 -5.07
CA ARG A 61 -0.92 16.52 -4.36
C ARG A 61 -1.45 16.89 -2.98
N SER A 62 -2.21 17.98 -2.85
CA SER A 62 -2.67 18.54 -1.56
C SER A 62 -3.72 17.69 -0.86
N SER A 63 -4.50 16.90 -1.60
CA SER A 63 -5.50 15.97 -1.10
C SER A 63 -5.04 14.52 -1.27
N ALA A 64 -5.60 13.62 -0.47
CA ALA A 64 -5.39 12.18 -0.60
C ALA A 64 -6.69 11.43 -0.29
N ALA A 65 -7.13 10.59 -1.23
CA ALA A 65 -8.29 9.72 -1.07
C ALA A 65 -7.82 8.27 -0.95
N GLY A 66 -8.14 7.62 0.16
CA GLY A 66 -7.66 6.26 0.46
C GLY A 66 -8.79 5.25 0.45
N SER A 67 -8.55 4.08 -0.16
CA SER A 67 -9.46 2.93 -0.13
C SER A 67 -8.76 1.67 0.40
N CYS A 68 -9.52 0.77 1.03
CA CYS A 68 -8.99 -0.52 1.46
C CYS A 68 -10.04 -1.62 1.39
N THR A 69 -9.66 -2.81 0.92
CA THR A 69 -10.59 -3.96 0.84
C THR A 69 -10.85 -4.66 2.18
N CYS A 70 -10.35 -4.12 3.30
CA CYS A 70 -10.54 -4.74 4.61
C CYS A 70 -11.94 -4.45 5.21
N PRO A 71 -12.49 -5.37 6.04
CA PRO A 71 -13.83 -5.19 6.63
C PRO A 71 -13.99 -3.90 7.45
N PHE A 72 -12.92 -3.45 8.11
CA PHE A 72 -12.96 -2.23 8.91
C PHE A 72 -13.18 -0.97 8.06
N TYR A 73 -12.62 -0.95 6.85
CA TYR A 73 -12.86 0.13 5.88
C TYR A 73 -14.24 0.03 5.25
N GLN A 74 -14.68 -1.18 4.91
CA GLN A 74 -16.04 -1.41 4.41
C GLN A 74 -17.12 -1.01 5.42
N ALA A 75 -16.81 -1.05 6.71
CA ALA A 75 -17.67 -0.53 7.78
C ALA A 75 -17.64 1.02 7.91
N GLY A 76 -17.00 1.73 6.98
CA GLY A 76 -17.00 3.20 6.92
C GLY A 76 -15.92 3.89 7.75
N SER A 77 -14.87 3.18 8.17
CA SER A 77 -13.81 3.73 9.02
C SER A 77 -12.42 3.63 8.41
N LEU A 78 -11.61 4.68 8.54
CA LEU A 78 -10.21 4.66 8.11
C LEU A 78 -9.43 3.59 8.88
N CYS A 79 -8.81 2.67 8.15
CA CYS A 79 -8.24 1.45 8.73
C CYS A 79 -6.73 1.57 8.97
N LYS A 80 -6.21 0.66 9.80
CA LYS A 80 -4.77 0.58 10.09
C LYS A 80 -3.91 0.25 8.85
N HIS A 81 -4.48 -0.39 7.83
CA HIS A 81 -3.75 -0.75 6.62
C HIS A 81 -3.45 0.50 5.77
N LEU A 82 -4.41 1.44 5.66
CA LEU A 82 -4.19 2.74 5.03
C LEU A 82 -3.05 3.49 5.72
N TRP A 83 -3.07 3.54 7.06
CA TRP A 83 -1.99 4.16 7.80
C TRP A 83 -0.64 3.47 7.55
N ALA A 84 -0.60 2.14 7.55
CA ALA A 84 0.63 1.38 7.29
C ALA A 84 1.21 1.69 5.89
N VAL A 85 0.37 1.84 4.86
CA VAL A 85 0.81 2.21 3.50
C VAL A 85 1.33 3.64 3.45
N ILE A 86 0.66 4.59 4.11
CA ILE A 86 1.14 5.97 4.23
C ILE A 86 2.54 6.00 4.86
N ARG A 87 2.78 5.19 5.89
CA ARG A 87 4.08 5.08 6.55
C ARG A 87 5.15 4.45 5.66
N ALA A 88 4.80 3.39 4.93
CA ALA A 88 5.70 2.77 3.95
C ALA A 88 6.10 3.75 2.83
N PHE A 89 5.15 4.55 2.34
CA PHE A 89 5.42 5.58 1.32
C PHE A 89 6.33 6.70 1.85
N ASP A 90 6.12 7.15 3.08
CA ASP A 90 6.96 8.19 3.69
C ASP A 90 8.40 7.75 3.96
N GLU A 91 8.63 6.45 4.13
CA GLU A 91 9.95 5.86 4.33
C GLU A 91 10.63 5.49 3.00
N HIS A 92 9.82 5.06 2.02
CA HIS A 92 10.27 4.72 0.67
C HIS A 92 9.60 5.64 -0.36
N PRO A 93 9.94 6.94 -0.37
CA PRO A 93 9.42 7.82 -1.39
C PRO A 93 9.85 7.30 -2.76
N PRO A 94 8.99 7.34 -3.78
CA PRO A 94 9.39 6.97 -5.13
C PRO A 94 10.54 7.89 -5.53
N GLN A 95 11.71 7.33 -5.86
CA GLN A 95 12.70 8.05 -6.65
C GLN A 95 12.05 8.33 -8.01
N LEU A 96 11.40 9.49 -8.13
CA LEU A 96 10.65 9.94 -9.31
C LEU A 96 11.55 10.17 -10.55
N ALA A 97 12.79 9.69 -10.54
CA ALA A 97 13.77 9.85 -11.60
C ALA A 97 14.75 8.65 -11.70
N ALA A 98 14.30 7.41 -11.53
CA ALA A 98 14.95 6.22 -12.09
C ALA A 98 14.22 4.97 -11.62
N GLN A 99 13.31 4.43 -12.44
CA GLN A 99 13.15 2.99 -12.67
C GLN A 99 11.91 2.76 -13.56
N ARG A 100 12.15 2.29 -14.79
CA ARG A 100 11.14 1.59 -15.57
C ARG A 100 10.75 0.32 -14.79
N PRO A 101 9.48 -0.07 -14.74
CA PRO A 101 9.10 -1.36 -14.17
C PRO A 101 9.78 -2.48 -14.97
N SER A 102 10.51 -3.37 -14.27
CA SER A 102 10.88 -4.66 -14.85
C SER A 102 9.59 -5.43 -15.14
N PRO A 103 9.41 -5.97 -16.35
CA PRO A 103 8.27 -6.82 -16.63
C PRO A 103 8.35 -8.04 -15.71
N ALA A 104 7.22 -8.32 -15.05
CA ALA A 104 7.00 -9.53 -14.30
C ALA A 104 7.45 -10.75 -15.12
N ALA A 105 8.38 -11.53 -14.57
CA ALA A 105 8.64 -12.87 -15.04
C ALA A 105 7.42 -13.73 -14.67
N SER A 106 6.49 -13.79 -15.62
CA SER A 106 5.40 -14.76 -15.67
C SER A 106 5.94 -16.17 -15.88
N ALA A 107 5.18 -17.13 -15.35
CA ALA A 107 4.95 -18.46 -15.90
C ALA A 107 6.19 -19.31 -16.24
N ASP A 108 6.49 -20.30 -15.38
CA ASP A 108 7.08 -21.53 -15.90
C ASP A 108 5.95 -22.51 -16.19
N ASP A 109 5.91 -22.83 -17.48
CA ASP A 109 4.89 -23.51 -18.24
C ASP A 109 5.18 -25.01 -18.24
N ARG A 110 4.12 -25.81 -18.32
CA ARG A 110 4.21 -27.27 -18.35
C ARG A 110 4.99 -27.74 -19.59
N GLN A 111 6.14 -28.38 -19.37
CA GLN A 111 6.82 -29.16 -20.40
C GLN A 111 7.18 -30.56 -19.86
N GLU A 112 6.19 -31.43 -19.70
CA GLU A 112 6.42 -32.89 -19.55
C GLU A 112 6.21 -33.55 -20.91
N GLY A 113 7.29 -33.64 -21.68
CA GLY A 113 7.38 -34.44 -22.89
C GLY A 113 8.29 -35.65 -22.66
N LEU A 114 7.70 -36.85 -22.69
CA LEU A 114 8.16 -38.10 -23.31
C LEU A 114 9.62 -38.57 -23.12
N LEU A 115 9.78 -39.80 -22.58
CA LEU A 115 10.78 -40.88 -22.80
C LEU A 115 10.85 -41.67 -21.46
N SER A 116 10.48 -42.95 -21.33
CA SER A 116 10.75 -44.13 -22.16
C SER A 116 9.65 -45.17 -22.04
#